data_AF-A0A7J3VAP0-F1
#
_entry.id   AF-A0A7J3VAP0-F1
#
_cell.length_a   1.000
_cell.length_b   1.000
_cell.length_c   1.000
_cell.angle_alpha   90.00
_cell.angle_beta   90.00
_cell.angle_gamma   90.00
#
_symmetry.space_group_name_H-M   'P 1'
#
loop_
_entity.id
_entity.type
_entity.pdbx_description
1 polymer ?
#
loop_
_entity_poly.entity_id
_entity_poly.type
_entity_poly.pdbx_seq_one_letter_code
_entity_poly.pdbx_strand_id
1 'polypeptide(L)'
;MAACGGLNLNCSGQFRIIEALITVILVIGSMTIAINIQRIPSSWIIYSRRELDDMAFNLLDEISVPTISNILSNQTGKWESDISLLLGTLLPKTVYFNMTIYEFTPINESTIVMRMLNRFAITNLPGNFVRDIYESGSAIYIFTSSNGRIYMLVLTLIRVKG
;
A
#
# COMPACT_ATOMS: atom_id res chain seq x y z
N MET A 1 -31.00 -6.91 -59.32
CA MET A 1 -31.83 -8.10 -59.63
C MET A 1 -30.99 -9.32 -59.29
N ALA A 2 -31.35 -10.29 -58.46
CA ALA A 2 -32.63 -10.80 -57.95
C ALA A 2 -32.33 -11.49 -56.57
N ALA A 3 -33.22 -11.96 -55.72
CA ALA A 3 -34.67 -12.05 -55.65
C ALA A 3 -35.03 -12.10 -54.15
N CYS A 4 -35.95 -11.25 -53.69
CA CYS A 4 -36.66 -11.49 -52.43
C CYS A 4 -37.72 -12.56 -52.71
N GLY A 5 -37.41 -13.81 -52.38
CA GLY A 5 -38.32 -14.95 -52.51
C GLY A 5 -39.00 -15.28 -51.18
N GLY A 6 -40.29 -14.95 -51.08
CA GLY A 6 -41.27 -15.73 -50.33
C GLY A 6 -41.16 -15.79 -48.80
N LEU A 7 -41.50 -14.69 -48.11
CA LEU A 7 -42.24 -14.70 -46.84
C LEU A 7 -42.60 -13.25 -46.48
N ASN A 8 -43.90 -12.97 -46.46
CA ASN A 8 -44.45 -11.64 -46.25
C ASN A 8 -44.39 -11.30 -44.74
N LEU A 9 -43.22 -10.92 -44.24
CA LEU A 9 -43.03 -10.29 -42.93
C LEU A 9 -41.89 -9.27 -43.00
N ASN A 10 -42.27 -8.01 -43.23
CA ASN A 10 -41.67 -6.82 -42.64
C ASN A 10 -40.12 -6.82 -42.46
N CYS A 11 -39.36 -6.56 -43.54
CA CYS A 11 -37.93 -6.19 -43.41
C CYS A 11 -37.73 -5.03 -42.42
N SER A 12 -38.66 -4.06 -42.39
CA SER A 12 -38.65 -2.96 -41.40
C SER A 12 -38.88 -3.44 -39.96
N GLY A 13 -39.69 -4.50 -39.76
CA GLY A 13 -39.95 -5.08 -38.45
C GLY A 13 -38.78 -5.88 -37.92
N GLN A 14 -38.09 -6.64 -38.77
CA GLN A 14 -36.86 -7.34 -38.38
C GLN A 14 -35.74 -6.35 -38.01
N PHE A 15 -35.61 -5.24 -38.76
CA PHE A 15 -34.68 -4.16 -38.40
C PHE A 15 -35.02 -3.52 -37.05
N ARG A 16 -36.30 -3.29 -36.74
CA ARG A 16 -36.73 -2.77 -35.42
C ARG A 16 -36.38 -3.72 -34.27
N ILE A 17 -36.47 -5.03 -34.50
CA ILE A 17 -36.13 -6.03 -33.47
C ILE A 17 -34.61 -6.04 -33.22
N ILE A 18 -33.81 -5.97 -34.29
CA ILE A 18 -32.35 -5.89 -34.18
C ILE A 18 -31.92 -4.59 -33.49
N GLU A 19 -32.54 -3.47 -33.85
CA GLU A 19 -32.31 -2.17 -33.21
C GLU A 19 -32.62 -2.23 -31.72
N ALA A 20 -33.79 -2.73 -31.34
CA ALA A 20 -34.17 -2.89 -29.93
C ALA A 20 -33.19 -3.79 -29.15
N LEU A 21 -32.70 -4.86 -29.76
CA LEU A 21 -31.72 -5.76 -29.16
C LEU A 21 -30.38 -5.04 -28.88
N ILE A 22 -29.89 -4.27 -29.85
CA ILE A 22 -28.67 -3.46 -29.71
C ILE A 22 -28.87 -2.41 -28.63
N THR A 23 -30.03 -1.74 -28.59
CA THR A 23 -30.34 -0.76 -27.54
C THR A 23 -30.32 -1.39 -26.15
N VAL A 24 -30.90 -2.58 -25.97
CA VAL A 24 -30.89 -3.27 -24.67
C VAL A 24 -29.45 -3.60 -24.23
N ILE A 25 -28.62 -4.09 -25.15
CA ILE A 25 -27.20 -4.38 -24.86
C ILE A 25 -26.45 -3.10 -24.47
N LEU A 26 -26.70 -1.99 -25.16
CA LEU A 26 -26.08 -0.69 -24.85
C LEU A 26 -26.55 -0.16 -23.49
N VAL A 27 -27.82 -0.30 -23.14
CA VAL A 27 -28.35 0.14 -21.83
C VAL A 27 -27.76 -0.70 -20.70
N ILE A 28 -27.74 -2.02 -20.82
CA ILE A 28 -27.15 -2.91 -19.80
C ILE A 28 -25.64 -2.67 -19.69
N GLY A 29 -24.96 -2.54 -20.84
CA GLY A 29 -23.53 -2.26 -20.90
C GLY A 29 -23.17 -0.92 -20.26
N SER A 30 -23.91 0.14 -20.59
CA SER A 30 -23.71 1.47 -20.01
C SER A 30 -24.02 1.52 -18.51
N MET A 31 -25.08 0.85 -18.05
CA MET A 31 -25.34 0.70 -16.60
C MET A 31 -24.22 -0.04 -15.90
N THR A 32 -23.71 -1.12 -16.49
CA THR A 32 -22.60 -1.90 -15.91
C THR A 32 -21.33 -1.06 -15.84
N ILE A 33 -21.00 -0.33 -16.91
CA ILE A 33 -19.84 0.58 -16.94
C ILE A 33 -20.04 1.70 -15.92
N ALA A 34 -21.23 2.30 -15.84
CA ALA A 34 -21.54 3.35 -14.88
C ALA A 34 -21.41 2.86 -13.42
N ILE A 35 -21.87 1.66 -13.10
CA ILE A 35 -21.72 1.04 -11.78
C ILE A 35 -20.24 0.78 -11.46
N ASN A 36 -19.46 0.29 -12.43
CA ASN A 36 -18.04 0.02 -12.21
C ASN A 36 -17.19 1.29 -12.12
N ILE A 37 -17.55 2.37 -12.82
CA ILE A 37 -16.91 3.69 -12.68
C ILE A 37 -17.31 4.35 -11.35
N GLN A 38 -18.57 4.20 -10.93
CA GLN A 38 -19.06 4.70 -9.63
C GLN A 38 -18.55 3.89 -8.43
N ARG A 39 -18.09 2.65 -8.64
CA ARG A 39 -17.18 1.93 -7.73
C ARG A 39 -15.79 2.57 -7.76
N ILE A 40 -15.74 3.90 -7.57
CA ILE A 40 -14.56 4.62 -7.13
C ILE A 40 -14.04 3.83 -5.93
N PRO A 41 -12.77 3.41 -5.89
CA PRO A 41 -12.20 2.75 -4.72
C PRO A 41 -12.57 3.60 -3.53
N SER A 42 -13.36 3.03 -2.61
CA SER A 42 -14.09 3.80 -1.60
C SER A 42 -13.16 4.86 -1.05
N SER A 43 -13.50 6.14 -1.23
CA SER A 43 -12.63 7.27 -0.89
C SER A 43 -11.99 7.09 0.49
N TRP A 44 -12.75 6.49 1.42
CA TRP A 44 -12.30 5.96 2.70
C TRP A 44 -10.95 5.20 2.69
N ILE A 45 -10.77 4.19 1.82
CA ILE A 45 -9.53 3.38 1.74
C ILE A 45 -8.35 4.25 1.29
N ILE A 46 -8.58 5.20 0.37
CA ILE A 46 -7.54 6.13 -0.09
C ILE A 46 -7.18 7.12 1.02
N TYR A 47 -8.18 7.66 1.73
CA TYR A 47 -7.97 8.56 2.85
C TYR A 47 -7.27 7.87 4.03
N SER A 48 -7.71 6.65 4.40
CA SER A 48 -7.12 5.89 5.50
C SER A 48 -5.69 5.45 5.20
N ARG A 49 -5.39 5.09 3.94
CA ARG A 49 -4.01 4.85 3.50
C ARG A 49 -3.14 6.10 3.62
N ARG A 50 -3.62 7.26 3.16
CA ARG A 50 -2.89 8.53 3.30
C ARG A 50 -2.67 8.89 4.76
N GLU A 51 -3.67 8.68 5.63
CA GLU A 51 -3.54 8.88 7.08
C GLU A 51 -2.46 7.97 7.68
N LEU A 52 -2.38 6.71 7.25
CA LEU A 52 -1.33 5.79 7.67
C LEU A 52 0.07 6.17 7.14
N ASP A 53 0.15 6.67 5.90
CA ASP A 53 1.40 7.17 5.32
C ASP A 53 1.89 8.41 6.08
N ASP A 54 1.01 9.37 6.34
CA ASP A 54 1.31 10.58 7.12
C ASP A 54 1.68 10.21 8.57
N MET A 55 0.96 9.26 9.18
CA MET A 55 1.27 8.76 10.52
C MET A 55 2.64 8.09 10.57
N ALA A 56 2.95 7.21 9.61
CA ALA A 56 4.22 6.53 9.54
C ALA A 56 5.38 7.53 9.33
N PHE A 57 5.17 8.55 8.49
CA PHE A 57 6.16 9.60 8.27
C PHE A 57 6.39 10.45 9.52
N ASN A 58 5.32 10.93 10.16
CA ASN A 58 5.41 11.74 11.39
C ASN A 58 6.08 10.96 12.52
N LEU A 59 5.73 9.66 12.66
CA LEU A 59 6.39 8.78 13.62
C LEU A 59 7.88 8.68 13.36
N LEU A 60 8.26 8.41 12.11
CA LEU A 60 9.66 8.33 11.74
C LEU A 60 10.37 9.65 12.00
N ASP A 61 9.79 10.79 11.65
CA ASP A 61 10.41 12.11 11.88
C ASP A 61 10.61 12.39 13.38
N GLU A 62 9.62 12.07 14.23
CA GLU A 62 9.69 12.28 15.69
C GLU A 62 10.76 11.41 16.37
N ILE A 63 10.93 10.16 15.93
CA ILE A 63 11.82 9.19 16.59
C ILE A 63 13.22 9.10 15.96
N SER A 64 13.36 9.43 14.67
CA SER A 64 14.52 9.00 13.86
C SER A 64 15.81 9.71 14.22
N VAL A 65 15.77 11.01 14.52
CA VAL A 65 17.00 11.80 14.56
C VAL A 65 17.79 11.59 15.86
N PRO A 66 17.23 11.72 17.07
CA PRO A 66 17.98 11.46 18.30
C PRO A 66 17.85 10.01 18.81
N THR A 67 16.65 9.44 18.79
CA THR A 67 16.36 8.19 19.53
C THR A 67 16.85 6.97 18.78
N ILE A 68 16.51 6.84 17.49
CA ILE A 68 16.98 5.71 16.67
C ILE A 68 18.49 5.80 16.45
N SER A 69 19.04 7.00 16.21
CA SER A 69 20.50 7.18 16.09
C SER A 69 21.25 6.72 17.35
N ASN A 70 20.74 7.02 18.55
CA ASN A 70 21.34 6.58 19.81
C ASN A 70 21.25 5.06 19.99
N ILE A 71 20.08 4.46 19.71
CA ILE A 71 19.88 3.00 19.78
C ILE A 71 20.81 2.28 18.80
N LEU A 72 20.92 2.79 17.57
CA LEU A 72 21.80 2.25 16.52
C LEU A 72 23.29 2.52 16.76
N SER A 73 23.65 3.49 17.62
CA SER A 73 25.04 3.75 17.99
C SER A 73 25.51 2.83 19.11
N ASN A 74 24.61 2.48 20.03
CA ASN A 74 24.86 1.57 21.15
C ASN A 74 24.68 0.09 20.75
N GLN A 75 25.15 -0.35 19.57
CA GLN A 75 24.91 -1.67 18.93
C GLN A 75 25.22 -2.94 19.76
N THR A 76 25.57 -2.81 21.03
CA THR A 76 25.80 -3.88 22.00
C THR A 76 24.48 -4.43 22.54
N GLY A 77 23.72 -5.17 21.73
CA GLY A 77 22.54 -5.90 22.23
C GLY A 77 21.48 -6.27 21.20
N LYS A 78 20.26 -6.54 21.71
CA LYS A 78 19.01 -6.79 20.97
C LYS A 78 18.31 -5.46 20.64
N TRP A 79 19.02 -4.53 20.00
CA TRP A 79 18.49 -3.19 19.68
C TRP A 79 17.21 -3.26 18.83
N GLU A 80 17.03 -4.32 18.04
CA GLU A 80 15.81 -4.59 17.28
C GLU A 80 14.58 -4.72 18.20
N SER A 81 14.75 -5.31 19.39
CA SER A 81 13.70 -5.46 20.40
C SER A 81 13.35 -4.13 21.05
N ASP A 82 14.34 -3.26 21.26
CA ASP A 82 14.13 -1.94 21.86
C ASP A 82 13.31 -1.04 20.93
N ILE A 83 13.62 -1.08 19.63
CA ILE A 83 12.82 -0.38 18.60
C ILE A 83 11.42 -0.98 18.51
N SER A 84 11.29 -2.32 18.53
CA SER A 84 9.97 -2.97 18.51
C SER A 84 9.11 -2.55 19.72
N LEU A 85 9.72 -2.48 20.91
CA LEU A 85 9.04 -2.02 22.12
C LEU A 85 8.63 -0.54 22.01
N LEU A 86 9.54 0.32 21.54
CA LEU A 86 9.27 1.75 21.32
C LEU A 86 8.11 1.97 20.34
N LEU A 87 8.11 1.27 19.21
CA LEU A 87 7.00 1.34 18.25
C LEU A 87 5.70 0.83 18.87
N GLY A 88 5.78 -0.23 19.69
CA GLY A 88 4.63 -0.77 20.42
C GLY A 88 4.05 0.16 21.49
N THR A 89 4.82 1.12 22.01
CA THR A 89 4.31 2.13 22.96
C THR A 89 3.77 3.38 22.26
N LEU A 90 4.34 3.76 21.11
CA LEU A 90 3.92 4.93 20.35
C LEU A 90 2.71 4.67 19.44
N LEU A 91 2.58 3.45 18.92
CA LEU A 91 1.48 3.08 18.04
C LEU A 91 0.25 2.62 18.84
N PRO A 92 -0.96 2.95 18.37
CA PRO A 92 -2.19 2.37 18.90
C PRO A 92 -2.20 0.84 18.77
N LYS A 93 -2.82 0.15 19.73
CA LYS A 93 -2.93 -1.32 19.73
C LYS A 93 -3.70 -1.91 18.54
N THR A 94 -4.42 -1.08 17.80
CA THR A 94 -5.18 -1.46 16.59
C THR A 94 -4.32 -1.44 15.32
N VAL A 95 -3.05 -1.03 15.42
CA VAL A 95 -2.12 -0.92 14.29
C VAL A 95 -0.99 -1.94 14.45
N TYR A 96 -0.82 -2.75 13.42
CA TYR A 96 0.35 -3.60 13.26
C TYR A 96 1.45 -2.86 12.53
N PHE A 97 2.70 -3.19 12.82
CA PHE A 97 3.87 -2.57 12.19
C PHE A 97 4.88 -3.60 11.75
N ASN A 98 5.63 -3.24 10.72
CA ASN A 98 6.85 -3.91 10.30
C ASN A 98 7.88 -2.85 9.91
N MET A 99 9.06 -2.88 10.53
CA MET A 99 10.13 -1.94 10.25
C MET A 99 11.38 -2.67 9.75
N THR A 100 11.97 -2.14 8.68
CA THR A 100 13.30 -2.54 8.19
C THR A 100 14.24 -1.34 8.15
N ILE A 101 15.48 -1.55 8.61
CA ILE A 101 16.51 -0.52 8.62
C ILE A 101 17.64 -0.94 7.70
N TYR A 102 18.05 -0.01 6.85
CA TYR A 102 19.17 -0.16 5.95
C TYR A 102 20.26 0.86 6.28
N GLU A 103 21.50 0.45 6.13
CA GLU A 103 22.68 1.31 6.19
C GLU A 103 23.27 1.44 4.79
N PHE A 104 23.59 2.67 4.39
CA PHE A 104 24.38 2.92 3.19
C PHE A 104 25.85 2.98 3.56
N THR A 105 26.61 2.05 3.02
CA THR A 105 28.07 2.01 3.19
C THR A 105 28.73 2.26 1.84
N PRO A 106 29.60 3.28 1.72
CA PRO A 106 30.42 3.44 0.53
C PRO A 106 31.45 2.30 0.50
N ILE A 107 31.50 1.55 -0.60
CA ILE A 107 32.56 0.56 -0.82
C ILE A 107 33.75 1.22 -1.50
N ASN A 108 33.47 2.05 -2.52
CA ASN A 108 34.45 2.82 -3.31
C ASN A 108 33.85 4.21 -3.61
N GLU A 109 34.63 5.11 -4.22
CA GLU A 109 34.20 6.48 -4.60
C GLU A 109 32.96 6.53 -5.51
N SER A 110 32.65 5.45 -6.24
CA SER A 110 31.55 5.38 -7.20
C SER A 110 30.44 4.38 -6.83
N THR A 111 30.59 3.63 -5.73
CA THR A 111 29.66 2.54 -5.39
C THR A 111 29.24 2.61 -3.93
N ILE A 112 27.95 2.83 -3.73
CA ILE A 112 27.29 2.79 -2.43
C ILE A 112 26.50 1.47 -2.36
N VAL A 113 26.73 0.71 -1.30
CA VAL A 113 25.96 -0.52 -1.04
C VAL A 113 24.99 -0.28 0.09
N MET A 114 23.76 -0.72 -0.13
CA MET A 114 22.69 -0.74 0.86
C MET A 114 22.70 -2.11 1.55
N ARG A 115 22.84 -2.12 2.88
CA ARG A 115 22.82 -3.34 3.69
C ARG A 115 21.71 -3.25 4.73
N MET A 116 20.87 -4.29 4.80
CA MET A 116 19.89 -4.42 5.87
C MET A 116 20.63 -4.66 7.20
N LEU A 117 20.30 -3.87 8.23
CA LEU A 117 20.92 -3.97 9.55
C LEU A 117 20.22 -4.96 10.48
N ASN A 118 18.91 -5.10 10.35
CA ASN A 118 18.10 -5.91 11.27
C ASN A 118 18.54 -7.38 11.24
N ARG A 119 18.89 -7.94 12.40
CA ARG A 119 19.12 -9.39 12.54
C ARG A 119 17.84 -10.15 12.84
N PHE A 120 16.88 -9.48 13.48
CA PHE A 120 15.56 -10.00 13.83
C PHE A 120 14.47 -9.07 13.26
N ALA A 121 13.28 -9.63 12.98
CA ALA A 121 12.16 -8.84 12.47
C ALA A 121 11.68 -7.84 13.54
N ILE A 122 11.58 -6.56 13.17
CA ILE A 122 11.03 -5.50 14.03
C ILE A 122 9.54 -5.39 13.68
N THR A 123 8.73 -6.27 14.26
CA THR A 123 7.31 -6.37 13.94
C THR A 123 6.50 -6.86 15.13
N ASN A 124 5.23 -6.45 15.20
CA ASN A 124 4.22 -7.02 16.09
C ASN A 124 3.20 -7.90 15.32
N LEU A 125 3.47 -8.23 14.06
CA LEU A 125 2.60 -9.08 13.25
C LEU A 125 2.61 -10.53 13.77
N PRO A 126 1.43 -11.13 14.00
CA PRO A 126 1.33 -12.56 14.27
C PRO A 126 1.89 -13.37 13.09
N GLY A 127 2.61 -14.47 13.34
CA GLY A 127 3.23 -15.28 12.28
C GLY A 127 2.25 -15.91 11.28
N ASN A 128 0.95 -15.87 11.55
CA ASN A 128 -0.15 -16.38 10.72
C ASN A 128 -0.98 -15.25 10.05
N PHE A 129 -0.52 -14.00 10.11
CA PHE A 129 -1.29 -12.83 9.69
C PHE A 129 -1.14 -12.53 8.19
N VAL A 130 -1.91 -13.22 7.34
CA VAL A 130 -1.86 -13.03 5.88
C VAL A 130 -3.24 -12.79 5.25
N ARG A 131 -4.36 -12.97 5.97
CA ARG A 131 -5.68 -13.00 5.32
C ARG A 131 -6.55 -11.74 5.46
N ASP A 132 -6.31 -10.88 6.44
CA ASP A 132 -7.18 -9.73 6.73
C ASP A 132 -6.45 -8.37 6.64
N ILE A 133 -5.55 -8.20 5.65
CA ILE A 133 -4.92 -6.91 5.37
C ILE A 133 -5.91 -6.04 4.61
N TYR A 134 -6.60 -5.17 5.33
CA TYR A 134 -7.57 -4.23 4.74
C TYR A 134 -6.90 -2.93 4.27
N GLU A 135 -6.05 -2.35 5.11
CA GLU A 135 -5.41 -1.05 4.83
C GLU A 135 -3.95 -1.06 5.33
N SER A 136 -3.02 -0.74 4.44
CA SER A 136 -1.59 -0.61 4.76
C SER A 136 -1.02 0.70 4.22
N GLY A 137 -0.27 1.41 5.06
CA GLY A 137 0.54 2.57 4.68
C GLY A 137 2.02 2.29 4.93
N SER A 138 2.89 2.95 4.17
CA SER A 138 4.33 2.77 4.29
C SER A 138 5.04 4.12 4.15
N ALA A 139 5.99 4.39 5.05
CA ALA A 139 6.86 5.55 4.97
C ALA A 139 8.33 5.13 4.91
N ILE A 140 9.09 5.91 4.15
CA ILE A 140 10.54 5.80 4.05
C ILE A 140 11.13 7.08 4.60
N TYR A 141 12.07 6.97 5.53
CA TYR A 141 12.78 8.10 6.09
C TYR A 141 14.28 7.86 6.02
N ILE A 142 15.02 8.83 5.45
CA ILE A 142 16.47 8.75 5.29
C ILE A 142 17.08 9.84 6.16
N PHE A 143 18.05 9.47 7.00
CA PHE A 143 18.75 10.42 7.85
C PHE A 143 20.24 10.11 7.96
N THR A 144 21.01 11.15 8.27
CA THR A 144 22.45 11.04 8.55
C THR A 144 22.65 11.11 10.05
N SER A 145 23.26 10.07 10.61
CA SER A 145 23.59 9.96 12.02
C SER A 145 24.79 10.84 12.39
N SER A 146 24.95 11.15 13.68
CA SER A 146 26.05 11.97 14.22
C SER A 146 27.44 11.43 13.89
N ASN A 147 27.56 10.13 13.66
CA ASN A 147 28.78 9.45 13.22
C ASN A 147 29.02 9.49 11.70
N GLY A 148 28.22 10.26 10.94
CA GLY A 148 28.35 10.44 9.49
C GLY A 148 27.80 9.28 8.65
N ARG A 149 27.17 8.28 9.28
CA ARG A 149 26.53 7.15 8.58
C ARG A 149 25.13 7.52 8.13
N ILE A 150 24.73 7.03 6.96
CA ILE A 150 23.40 7.28 6.39
C ILE A 150 22.54 6.03 6.57
N TYR A 151 21.36 6.22 7.16
CA TYR A 151 20.38 5.16 7.39
C TYR A 151 19.09 5.45 6.64
N MET A 152 18.45 4.38 6.17
CA MET A 152 17.09 4.40 5.64
C MET A 152 16.21 3.52 6.50
N LEU A 153 15.15 4.12 7.04
CA LEU A 153 14.09 3.47 7.79
C LEU A 153 12.92 3.24 6.85
N VAL A 154 12.43 2.01 6.78
CA VAL A 154 11.20 1.67 6.07
C VAL A 154 10.22 1.15 7.10
N LEU A 155 9.17 1.94 7.39
CA LEU A 155 8.11 1.57 8.32
C LEU A 155 6.84 1.29 7.53
N THR A 156 6.26 0.12 7.72
CA THR A 156 4.95 -0.25 7.19
C THR A 156 3.97 -0.41 8.34
N LEU A 157 2.87 0.31 8.28
CA LEU A 157 1.76 0.25 9.22
C LEU A 157 0.57 -0.45 8.56
N ILE A 158 -0.08 -1.34 9.30
CA ILE A 158 -1.23 -2.11 8.84
C ILE A 158 -2.34 -1.91 9.87
N ARG A 159 -3.50 -1.42 9.42
CA ARG A 159 -4.68 -1.26 10.26
C ARG A 159 -5.64 -2.41 9.96
N VAL A 160 -6.09 -3.08 11.02
CA VAL A 160 -7.07 -4.17 10.93
C VAL A 160 -8.39 -3.66 11.46
N LYS A 161 -9.46 -3.89 10.69
CA LYS A 161 -10.81 -3.55 11.14
C LYS A 161 -11.28 -4.66 12.07
N GLY A 162 -11.57 -4.30 13.32
CA GLY A 162 -12.19 -5.20 14.30
C GLY A 162 -13.61 -5.56 13.93
#